data_AF-A0A2J7RL00-F1
#
_entry.id   AF-A0A2J7RL00-F1
#
_cell.length_a   1.000
_cell.length_b   1.000
_cell.length_c   1.000
_cell.angle_alpha   90.00
_cell.angle_beta   90.00
_cell.angle_gamma   90.00
#
_symmetry.space_group_name_H-M   'P 1'
#
loop_
_entity.id
_entity.type
_entity.pdbx_description
1 polymer ?
#
loop_
_entity_poly.entity_id
_entity_poly.type
_entity_poly.pdbx_seq_one_letter_code
_entity_poly.pdbx_strand_id
1 'polypeptide(L)'
;MFTGLKNKIKEETGSDPTKLSLSSPPQKITHGSAPKGHHSRQGSGSSLGSLSLDGVREELVSSPSVLKQDTSEIKLPDGKVLNQKEVKRLEKREDEWRRKLQKVEEDWTKKLEKKEEEWKKQVEEKQRDWRRSIELLEKEKVALEEEKREIVQQKLNLEEALKAADEYKKKVIQYQEDIEQLEGLQTQEMAKIKHLVLVGNENEGVKTRLFEAEKRLREVETEFAHISIALEDEKSSNTALHLELAQLRDALEAEQTRSANLSISLNRERGEKDVTLLRNAQVNQQVELAKQELREQEQEAVELHNKIIVMEKILADKDMAIEKMKIDSEELSKRVQDTEMVEHDKQAAANLEQELRNNISELEEQLIEKNKNIRVLQQRLSDMKKTLQHELRLPTQSVHGTGTTESDSFIPAAVLTPSSSRHLQQKQHQQPVTNHRMTTEDDDVNFKYLKHVLIKFLTSREYEAQHLTRAVATLLRFSPEEERLLRETLEWKMSWFGTRPSLGFGQTAKTIPPS
;
A
#
# COMPACT_ATOMS: atom_id res chain seq x y z
N MET A 1 -51.16 31.13 -67.01
CA MET A 1 -49.71 30.97 -66.78
C MET A 1 -49.40 29.92 -65.70
N PHE A 2 -50.06 29.91 -64.54
CA PHE A 2 -49.79 28.93 -63.45
C PHE A 2 -49.99 27.43 -63.79
N THR A 3 -50.76 27.09 -64.83
CA THR A 3 -50.97 25.69 -65.26
C THR A 3 -49.73 25.06 -65.89
N GLY A 4 -48.93 25.83 -66.64
CA GLY A 4 -47.69 25.34 -67.25
C GLY A 4 -46.63 25.02 -66.19
N LEU A 5 -46.52 25.85 -65.16
CA LEU A 5 -45.54 25.68 -64.08
C LEU A 5 -45.82 24.43 -63.23
N LYS A 6 -47.10 24.12 -62.97
CA LYS A 6 -47.50 22.88 -62.27
C LYS A 6 -47.14 21.60 -63.02
N ASN A 7 -47.26 21.59 -64.35
CA ASN A 7 -46.86 20.43 -65.15
C ASN A 7 -45.34 20.28 -65.19
N LYS A 8 -44.59 21.38 -65.32
CA LYS A 8 -43.12 21.40 -65.32
C LYS A 8 -42.54 20.76 -64.05
N ILE A 9 -43.04 21.13 -62.87
CA ILE A 9 -42.58 20.59 -61.59
C ILE A 9 -42.91 19.09 -61.46
N LYS A 10 -44.11 18.66 -61.89
CA LYS A 10 -44.52 17.25 -61.88
C LYS A 10 -43.63 16.37 -62.76
N GLU A 11 -43.13 16.92 -63.87
CA GLU A 11 -42.24 16.25 -64.82
C GLU A 11 -40.79 16.15 -64.31
N GLU A 12 -40.30 17.16 -63.56
CA GLU A 12 -38.94 17.16 -63.01
C GLU A 12 -38.78 16.39 -61.68
N THR A 13 -39.78 16.36 -60.80
CA THR A 13 -39.60 15.80 -59.44
C THR A 13 -40.36 14.50 -59.14
N GLY A 14 -41.19 14.00 -60.06
CA GLY A 14 -41.82 12.67 -59.95
C GLY A 14 -42.69 12.44 -58.70
N SER A 15 -43.11 13.50 -58.00
CA SER A 15 -43.89 13.41 -56.75
C SER A 15 -44.80 14.63 -56.57
N ASP A 16 -46.00 14.38 -56.03
CA ASP A 16 -47.13 15.33 -56.06
C ASP A 16 -47.26 16.10 -54.72
N PRO A 17 -47.18 17.45 -54.70
CA PRO A 17 -47.10 18.24 -53.47
C PRO A 17 -48.47 18.49 -52.80
N THR A 18 -49.31 17.45 -52.70
CA THR A 18 -50.56 17.48 -51.93
C THR A 18 -50.73 16.25 -51.07
N LYS A 19 -49.95 16.13 -49.98
CA LYS A 19 -50.32 15.27 -48.86
C LYS A 19 -49.69 15.65 -47.51
N LEU A 20 -50.54 15.52 -46.48
CA LEU A 20 -50.29 15.51 -45.04
C LEU A 20 -50.16 16.85 -44.32
N SER A 21 -50.95 16.95 -43.24
CA SER A 21 -51.28 18.14 -42.47
C SER A 21 -51.38 17.79 -40.97
N LEU A 22 -51.22 18.81 -40.11
CA LEU A 22 -51.57 18.84 -38.67
C LEU A 22 -50.88 17.79 -37.75
N SER A 23 -50.25 18.18 -36.63
CA SER A 23 -51.00 18.70 -35.47
C SER A 23 -50.12 19.26 -34.33
N SER A 24 -50.42 20.50 -33.93
CA SER A 24 -50.57 21.11 -32.58
C SER A 24 -49.65 20.82 -31.35
N PRO A 25 -49.61 21.75 -30.34
CA PRO A 25 -48.43 22.01 -29.48
C PRO A 25 -48.63 21.71 -27.97
N PRO A 26 -47.67 22.13 -27.09
CA PRO A 26 -48.08 23.11 -26.05
C PRO A 26 -47.05 24.19 -25.60
N GLN A 27 -47.59 25.40 -25.38
CA GLN A 27 -47.40 26.39 -24.27
C GLN A 27 -46.04 26.71 -23.58
N LYS A 28 -45.53 27.93 -23.86
CA LYS A 28 -45.43 29.13 -22.97
C LYS A 28 -45.07 29.01 -21.47
N ILE A 29 -43.97 29.67 -21.05
CA ILE A 29 -43.68 30.31 -19.73
C ILE A 29 -42.24 30.92 -19.78
N THR A 30 -41.78 32.02 -19.12
CA THR A 30 -42.30 33.37 -18.76
C THR A 30 -41.10 34.36 -18.64
N HIS A 31 -41.32 35.69 -18.69
CA HIS A 31 -40.30 36.71 -18.33
C HIS A 31 -40.20 36.94 -16.80
N GLY A 32 -39.03 37.38 -16.28
CA GLY A 32 -38.99 38.13 -15.01
C GLY A 32 -37.69 38.15 -14.18
N SER A 33 -36.98 39.28 -14.22
CA SER A 33 -36.35 39.98 -13.07
C SER A 33 -35.09 39.42 -12.35
N ALA A 34 -34.03 40.23 -12.37
CA ALA A 34 -33.05 40.39 -11.27
C ALA A 34 -33.69 41.21 -10.10
N PRO A 35 -33.10 41.38 -8.88
CA PRO A 35 -31.79 42.05 -8.69
C PRO A 35 -30.99 41.74 -7.39
N LYS A 36 -29.87 42.46 -7.21
CA LYS A 36 -29.06 42.66 -5.97
C LYS A 36 -28.26 41.43 -5.49
N GLY A 37 -26.99 41.53 -5.09
CA GLY A 37 -26.12 42.70 -4.92
C GLY A 37 -25.92 43.05 -3.44
N HIS A 38 -24.94 42.43 -2.79
CA HIS A 38 -24.39 42.87 -1.52
C HIS A 38 -22.86 42.77 -1.55
N HIS A 39 -22.21 43.92 -1.39
CA HIS A 39 -20.78 43.98 -1.11
C HIS A 39 -20.53 43.69 0.37
N SER A 40 -19.45 42.98 0.68
CA SER A 40 -18.71 43.22 1.91
C SER A 40 -17.23 43.16 1.62
N ARG A 41 -16.53 44.29 1.83
CA ARG A 41 -15.07 44.34 1.87
C ARG A 41 -14.67 44.00 3.30
N GLN A 42 -13.79 43.02 3.47
CA GLN A 42 -12.82 43.06 4.56
C GLN A 42 -11.53 42.41 4.10
N GLY A 43 -10.51 43.24 3.92
CA GLY A 43 -9.14 42.79 3.76
C GLY A 43 -8.36 43.13 5.02
N SER A 44 -7.58 42.16 5.48
CA SER A 44 -6.32 42.29 6.22
C SER A 44 -5.58 40.98 5.95
N GLY A 45 -4.30 40.93 5.59
CA GLY A 45 -3.27 41.96 5.78
C GLY A 45 -2.35 41.52 6.92
N SER A 46 -1.41 40.63 6.58
CA SER A 46 -0.18 40.27 7.32
C SER A 46 -0.23 40.11 8.85
N SER A 47 0.19 38.94 9.34
CA SER A 47 1.38 38.93 10.21
C SER A 47 2.17 37.63 10.05
N LEU A 48 3.49 37.78 10.08
CA LEU A 48 4.45 36.71 10.34
C LEU A 48 4.53 36.49 11.87
N GLY A 49 5.05 35.32 12.26
CA GLY A 49 5.87 35.20 13.46
C GLY A 49 5.25 34.57 14.72
N SER A 50 6.16 34.04 15.55
CA SER A 50 5.95 33.50 16.89
C SER A 50 5.26 32.14 17.01
N LEU A 51 6.05 31.07 16.83
CA LEU A 51 5.92 29.91 17.71
C LEU A 51 6.36 30.35 19.11
N SER A 52 5.43 30.31 20.08
CA SER A 52 5.74 30.43 21.50
C SER A 52 5.03 29.32 22.25
N LEU A 53 5.65 28.14 22.30
CA LEU A 53 5.33 27.13 23.28
C LEU A 53 6.11 27.49 24.55
N ASP A 54 5.55 28.42 25.33
CA ASP A 54 6.20 28.91 26.56
C ASP A 54 6.19 27.86 27.67
N GLY A 55 7.14 28.00 28.60
CA GLY A 55 7.61 26.92 29.45
C GLY A 55 6.57 26.31 30.39
N VAL A 56 6.41 24.98 30.33
CA VAL A 56 6.11 24.21 31.54
C VAL A 56 7.38 24.18 32.38
N ARG A 57 7.45 25.18 33.26
CA ARG A 57 8.49 25.49 34.23
C ARG A 57 8.93 24.27 35.05
N GLU A 58 10.24 24.16 35.26
CA GLU A 58 10.86 23.24 36.22
C GLU A 58 10.25 23.42 37.62
N GLU A 59 9.91 22.31 38.29
CA GLU A 59 9.98 22.25 39.75
C GLU A 59 10.20 20.80 40.19
N LEU A 60 10.86 20.62 41.35
CA LEU A 60 11.21 19.34 41.97
C LEU A 60 12.36 18.55 41.31
N VAL A 61 13.50 19.22 41.17
CA VAL A 61 14.77 18.60 41.58
C VAL A 61 14.66 18.26 43.08
N SER A 62 14.33 17.02 43.40
CA SER A 62 14.48 16.46 44.75
C SER A 62 15.65 15.49 44.75
N SER A 63 16.83 16.01 45.12
CA SER A 63 18.00 15.18 45.42
C SER A 63 17.66 14.17 46.52
N PRO A 64 17.91 12.86 46.34
CA PRO A 64 18.10 11.98 47.48
C PRO A 64 19.37 12.43 48.19
N SER A 65 19.22 12.79 49.46
CA SER A 65 20.29 13.28 50.32
C SER A 65 21.53 12.39 50.29
N VAL A 66 22.69 13.04 50.44
CA VAL A 66 23.98 12.41 50.74
C VAL A 66 23.84 11.40 51.89
N LEU A 67 23.79 10.11 51.55
CA LEU A 67 24.21 9.06 52.47
C LEU A 67 25.71 8.88 52.30
N LYS A 68 26.47 9.50 53.20
CA LYS A 68 27.81 8.99 53.54
C LYS A 68 27.59 7.60 54.14
N GLN A 69 27.84 6.55 53.36
CA GLN A 69 28.16 5.25 53.92
C GLN A 69 29.64 5.00 53.72
N ASP A 70 30.29 4.73 54.84
CA ASP A 70 31.72 4.49 54.92
C ASP A 70 32.15 3.27 54.12
N THR A 71 33.46 3.23 53.86
CA THR A 71 34.17 2.07 53.32
C THR A 71 33.82 0.77 54.05
N SER A 72 33.12 -0.15 53.39
CA SER A 72 33.27 -1.62 53.51
C SER A 72 32.44 -2.39 52.48
N GLU A 73 33.11 -3.23 51.70
CA GLU A 73 32.60 -4.40 50.94
C GLU A 73 31.22 -4.31 50.27
N ILE A 74 31.21 -4.04 48.95
CA ILE A 74 30.05 -4.34 48.09
C ILE A 74 29.96 -5.87 47.92
N LYS A 75 29.06 -6.52 48.68
CA LYS A 75 28.71 -7.93 48.52
C LYS A 75 27.59 -8.10 47.48
N LEU A 76 27.77 -9.07 46.59
CA LEU A 76 26.70 -9.53 45.70
C LEU A 76 25.68 -10.40 46.48
N PRO A 77 24.47 -10.65 45.92
CA PRO A 77 23.46 -11.53 46.54
C PRO A 77 23.93 -12.96 46.84
N ASP A 78 25.01 -13.41 46.17
CA ASP A 78 25.69 -14.70 46.33
C ASP A 78 26.76 -14.68 47.45
N GLY A 79 26.76 -13.68 48.34
CA GLY A 79 27.69 -13.58 49.49
C GLY A 79 29.17 -13.29 49.16
N LYS A 80 29.57 -13.39 47.88
CA LYS A 80 30.91 -13.05 47.40
C LYS A 80 31.24 -11.57 47.57
N VAL A 81 32.36 -11.30 48.25
CA VAL A 81 32.99 -9.99 48.34
C VAL A 81 33.77 -9.73 47.06
N LEU A 82 33.45 -8.67 46.32
CA LEU A 82 34.24 -8.25 45.17
C LEU A 82 35.53 -7.57 45.61
N ASN A 83 36.66 -7.98 45.04
CA ASN A 83 37.92 -7.31 45.24
C ASN A 83 37.91 -5.95 44.51
N GLN A 84 38.62 -4.94 45.02
CA GLN A 84 38.67 -3.60 44.41
C GLN A 84 39.19 -3.61 42.95
N LYS A 85 39.96 -4.64 42.56
CA LYS A 85 40.39 -4.88 41.17
C LYS A 85 39.27 -5.43 40.26
N GLU A 86 38.27 -6.11 40.83
CA GLU A 86 37.09 -6.61 40.11
C GLU A 86 36.07 -5.51 39.89
N VAL A 87 35.81 -4.70 40.92
CA VAL A 87 35.00 -3.48 40.80
C VAL A 87 35.54 -2.61 39.66
N LYS A 88 36.85 -2.30 39.65
CA LYS A 88 37.51 -1.55 38.56
C LYS A 88 37.49 -2.22 37.17
N ARG A 89 37.29 -3.54 37.09
CA ARG A 89 37.08 -4.23 35.80
C ARG A 89 35.63 -4.14 35.34
N LEU A 90 34.67 -4.20 36.27
CA LEU A 90 33.26 -4.02 35.98
C LEU A 90 32.95 -2.57 35.60
N GLU A 91 33.48 -1.58 36.33
CA GLU A 91 33.41 -0.15 36.00
C GLU A 91 33.91 0.12 34.56
N LYS A 92 35.09 -0.39 34.20
CA LYS A 92 35.62 -0.25 32.82
C LYS A 92 34.72 -0.89 31.77
N ARG A 93 34.14 -2.06 32.07
CA ARG A 93 33.23 -2.76 31.16
C ARG A 93 31.88 -2.04 31.05
N GLU A 94 31.41 -1.46 32.14
CA GLU A 94 30.23 -0.60 32.17
C GLU A 94 30.46 0.67 31.35
N ASP A 95 31.59 1.36 31.52
CA ASP A 95 31.96 2.51 30.69
C ASP A 95 32.09 2.13 29.20
N GLU A 96 32.61 0.95 28.88
CA GLU A 96 32.63 0.43 27.51
C GLU A 96 31.22 0.19 26.96
N TRP A 97 30.30 -0.34 27.76
CA TRP A 97 28.90 -0.50 27.36
C TRP A 97 28.17 0.84 27.24
N ARG A 98 28.42 1.79 28.15
CA ARG A 98 27.90 3.17 28.08
C ARG A 98 28.39 3.88 26.82
N ARG A 99 29.68 3.79 26.49
CA ARG A 99 30.23 4.32 25.23
C ARG A 99 29.68 3.63 23.98
N LYS A 100 29.45 2.31 24.02
CA LYS A 100 28.80 1.58 22.91
C LYS A 100 27.34 1.98 22.74
N LEU A 101 26.59 2.10 23.83
CA LEU A 101 25.20 2.53 23.82
C LEU A 101 25.08 3.96 23.30
N GLN A 102 25.86 4.90 23.85
CA GLN A 102 25.95 6.28 23.36
C GLN A 102 26.28 6.32 21.87
N LYS A 103 27.25 5.54 21.39
CA LYS A 103 27.57 5.51 19.95
C LYS A 103 26.41 4.98 19.10
N VAL A 104 25.68 3.97 19.58
CA VAL A 104 24.49 3.45 18.90
C VAL A 104 23.35 4.48 18.91
N GLU A 105 23.15 5.22 20.00
CA GLU A 105 22.20 6.34 20.09
C GLU A 105 22.59 7.49 19.14
N GLU A 106 23.87 7.85 19.07
CA GLU A 106 24.41 8.82 18.11
C GLU A 106 24.24 8.37 16.64
N ASP A 107 24.44 7.08 16.35
CA ASP A 107 24.26 6.55 14.99
C ASP A 107 22.77 6.44 14.61
N TRP A 108 21.86 6.19 15.57
CA TRP A 108 20.41 6.21 15.34
C TRP A 108 19.86 7.62 15.19
N THR A 109 20.29 8.58 16.00
CA THR A 109 19.91 10.00 15.87
C THR A 109 20.38 10.57 14.52
N LYS A 110 21.62 10.30 14.09
CA LYS A 110 22.11 10.67 12.74
C LYS A 110 21.32 10.00 11.61
N LYS A 111 20.81 8.77 11.79
CA LYS A 111 19.92 8.11 10.82
C LYS A 111 18.53 8.76 10.78
N LEU A 112 17.99 9.13 11.93
CA LEU A 112 16.71 9.84 12.05
C LEU A 112 16.79 11.20 11.37
N GLU A 113 17.80 12.00 11.69
CA GLU A 113 18.07 13.32 11.11
C GLU A 113 18.22 13.25 9.59
N LYS A 114 19.00 12.29 9.07
CA LYS A 114 19.10 12.06 7.62
C LYS A 114 17.75 11.71 6.97
N LYS A 115 16.93 10.89 7.63
CA LYS A 115 15.58 10.56 7.13
C LYS A 115 14.66 11.78 7.17
N GLU A 116 14.75 12.60 8.21
CA GLU A 116 14.00 13.86 8.32
C GLU A 116 14.42 14.85 7.22
N GLU A 117 15.72 14.99 6.94
CA GLU A 117 16.21 15.77 5.80
C GLU A 117 15.74 15.24 4.45
N GLU A 118 15.76 13.91 4.24
CA GLU A 118 15.27 13.28 3.02
C GLU A 118 13.77 13.56 2.80
N TRP A 119 12.95 13.38 3.85
CA TRP A 119 11.52 13.69 3.81
C TRP A 119 11.26 15.19 3.57
N LYS A 120 12.01 16.06 4.25
CA LYS A 120 11.94 17.52 4.05
C LYS A 120 12.26 17.90 2.60
N LYS A 121 13.34 17.37 2.03
CA LYS A 121 13.72 17.58 0.61
C LYS A 121 12.62 17.10 -0.35
N GLN A 122 12.03 15.93 -0.11
CA GLN A 122 10.91 15.42 -0.92
C GLN A 122 9.67 16.32 -0.82
N VAL A 123 9.30 16.78 0.38
CA VAL A 123 8.15 17.69 0.58
C VAL A 123 8.39 19.04 -0.09
N GLU A 124 9.58 19.62 0.09
CA GLU A 124 9.97 20.87 -0.60
C GLU A 124 9.96 20.73 -2.11
N GLU A 125 10.38 19.58 -2.65
CA GLU A 125 10.33 19.27 -4.07
C GLU A 125 8.90 19.12 -4.59
N LYS A 126 8.04 18.34 -3.92
CA LYS A 126 6.62 18.26 -4.29
C LYS A 126 5.92 19.61 -4.20
N GLN A 127 6.25 20.43 -3.21
CA GLN A 127 5.74 21.80 -3.10
C GLN A 127 6.25 22.70 -4.25
N ARG A 128 7.49 22.47 -4.74
CA ARG A 128 8.07 23.17 -5.89
C ARG A 128 7.39 22.75 -7.20
N ASP A 129 7.15 21.45 -7.39
CA ASP A 129 6.43 20.89 -8.52
C ASP A 129 4.98 21.39 -8.58
N TRP A 130 4.28 21.38 -7.45
CA TRP A 130 2.93 21.92 -7.34
C TRP A 130 2.89 23.43 -7.63
N ARG A 131 3.85 24.22 -7.11
CA ARG A 131 3.95 25.65 -7.46
C ARG A 131 4.16 25.87 -8.96
N ARG A 132 5.06 25.12 -9.61
CA ARG A 132 5.27 25.23 -11.07
C ARG A 132 4.03 24.81 -11.87
N SER A 133 3.28 23.81 -11.39
CA SER A 133 2.02 23.38 -12.02
C SER A 133 0.95 24.47 -11.93
N ILE A 134 0.79 25.10 -10.76
CA ILE A 134 -0.12 26.24 -10.56
C ILE A 134 0.28 27.42 -11.44
N GLU A 135 1.57 27.77 -11.49
CA GLU A 135 2.09 28.86 -12.33
C GLU A 135 1.85 28.60 -13.84
N LEU A 136 1.93 27.35 -14.28
CA LEU A 136 1.65 26.97 -15.67
C LEU A 136 0.16 27.14 -16.01
N LEU A 137 -0.73 26.64 -15.14
CA LEU A 137 -2.18 26.78 -15.29
C LEU A 137 -2.63 28.25 -15.22
N GLU A 138 -1.98 29.08 -14.42
CA GLU A 138 -2.27 30.51 -14.33
C GLU A 138 -1.84 31.26 -15.60
N LYS A 139 -0.71 30.89 -16.22
CA LYS A 139 -0.29 31.41 -17.54
C LYS A 139 -1.24 30.98 -18.66
N GLU A 140 -1.64 29.71 -18.69
CA GLU A 140 -2.61 29.19 -19.66
C GLU A 140 -3.96 29.90 -19.54
N LYS A 141 -4.44 30.08 -18.31
CA LYS A 141 -5.67 30.84 -18.03
C LYS A 141 -5.58 32.29 -18.56
N VAL A 142 -4.47 32.99 -18.31
CA VAL A 142 -4.28 34.37 -18.81
C VAL A 142 -4.28 34.42 -20.34
N ALA A 143 -3.60 33.48 -21.00
CA ALA A 143 -3.59 33.38 -22.47
C ALA A 143 -5.00 33.15 -23.04
N LEU A 144 -5.78 32.25 -22.46
CA LEU A 144 -7.17 32.01 -22.86
C LEU A 144 -8.09 33.23 -22.58
N GLU A 145 -7.83 34.00 -21.51
CA GLU A 145 -8.52 35.25 -21.23
C GLU A 145 -8.12 36.40 -22.18
N GLU A 146 -6.95 36.31 -22.83
CA GLU A 146 -6.50 37.23 -23.89
C GLU A 146 -7.11 36.87 -25.25
N GLU A 147 -7.02 35.60 -25.66
CA GLU A 147 -7.67 35.09 -26.88
C GLU A 147 -9.18 35.37 -26.87
N LYS A 148 -9.85 35.12 -25.73
CA LYS A 148 -11.28 35.43 -25.56
C LYS A 148 -11.57 36.93 -25.69
N ARG A 149 -10.68 37.82 -25.22
CA ARG A 149 -10.84 39.27 -25.38
C ARG A 149 -10.71 39.67 -26.86
N GLU A 150 -9.75 39.08 -27.57
CA GLU A 150 -9.56 39.33 -29.00
C GLU A 150 -10.78 38.87 -29.82
N ILE A 151 -11.27 37.64 -29.60
CA ILE A 151 -12.49 37.12 -30.27
C ILE A 151 -13.70 38.02 -30.00
N VAL A 152 -13.86 38.53 -28.78
CA VAL A 152 -14.94 39.47 -28.44
C VAL A 152 -14.79 40.80 -29.19
N GLN A 153 -13.57 41.33 -29.34
CA GLN A 153 -13.32 42.55 -30.10
C GLN A 153 -13.57 42.34 -31.60
N GLN A 154 -13.09 41.24 -32.18
CA GLN A 154 -13.35 40.88 -33.57
C GLN A 154 -14.86 40.74 -33.84
N LYS A 155 -15.60 40.09 -32.93
CA LYS A 155 -17.07 39.99 -33.00
C LYS A 155 -17.73 41.37 -33.00
N LEU A 156 -17.31 42.28 -32.11
CA LEU A 156 -17.87 43.63 -32.03
C LEU A 156 -17.66 44.39 -33.35
N ASN A 157 -16.45 44.36 -33.91
CA ASN A 157 -16.13 44.98 -35.19
C ASN A 157 -17.00 44.43 -36.34
N LEU A 158 -17.24 43.11 -36.37
CA LEU A 158 -18.12 42.48 -37.36
C LEU A 158 -19.60 42.87 -37.16
N GLU A 159 -20.06 43.04 -35.91
CA GLU A 159 -21.42 43.49 -35.61
C GLU A 159 -21.65 44.95 -36.04
N GLU A 160 -20.63 45.81 -35.92
CA GLU A 160 -20.65 47.18 -36.43
C GLU A 160 -20.65 47.23 -37.97
N ALA A 161 -19.81 46.42 -38.63
CA ALA A 161 -19.80 46.30 -40.09
C ALA A 161 -21.15 45.80 -40.64
N LEU A 162 -21.80 44.85 -39.95
CA LEU A 162 -23.13 44.35 -40.32
C LEU A 162 -24.20 45.44 -40.20
N LYS A 163 -24.19 46.23 -39.13
CA LYS A 163 -25.11 47.38 -38.96
C LYS A 163 -24.93 48.42 -40.06
N ALA A 164 -23.69 48.73 -40.42
CA ALA A 164 -23.41 49.63 -41.55
C ALA A 164 -23.95 49.07 -42.88
N ALA A 165 -23.77 47.77 -43.15
CA ALA A 165 -24.32 47.13 -44.34
C ALA A 165 -25.86 47.18 -44.40
N ASP A 166 -26.54 46.95 -43.27
CA ASP A 166 -28.01 47.08 -43.16
C ASP A 166 -28.49 48.52 -43.39
N GLU A 167 -27.72 49.53 -42.97
CA GLU A 167 -28.02 50.93 -43.26
C GLU A 167 -27.85 51.28 -44.74
N TYR A 168 -26.79 50.79 -45.40
CA TYR A 168 -26.62 50.97 -46.85
C TYR A 168 -27.76 50.28 -47.63
N LYS A 169 -28.15 49.06 -47.23
CA LYS A 169 -29.27 48.35 -47.85
C LYS A 169 -30.58 49.13 -47.78
N LYS A 170 -30.88 49.78 -46.65
CA LYS A 170 -32.05 50.67 -46.51
C LYS A 170 -31.99 51.87 -47.45
N LYS A 171 -30.82 52.51 -47.59
CA LYS A 171 -30.62 53.64 -48.52
C LYS A 171 -30.82 53.23 -49.98
N VAL A 172 -30.34 52.05 -50.38
CA VAL A 172 -30.55 51.51 -51.74
C VAL A 172 -32.04 51.30 -52.03
N ILE A 173 -32.81 50.74 -51.08
CA ILE A 173 -34.27 50.57 -51.24
C ILE A 173 -34.96 51.94 -51.38
N GLN A 174 -34.59 52.94 -50.56
CA GLN A 174 -35.15 54.29 -50.69
C GLN A 174 -34.88 54.90 -52.07
N TYR A 175 -33.64 54.82 -52.56
CA TYR A 175 -33.31 55.35 -53.89
C TYR A 175 -34.05 54.62 -55.01
N GLN A 176 -34.31 53.32 -54.87
CA GLN A 176 -35.14 52.56 -55.82
C GLN A 176 -36.60 53.08 -55.83
N GLU A 177 -37.19 53.29 -54.66
CA GLU A 177 -38.55 53.86 -54.53
C GLU A 177 -38.63 55.29 -55.11
N ASP A 178 -37.58 56.10 -54.95
CA ASP A 178 -37.50 57.46 -55.48
C ASP A 178 -37.38 57.46 -57.02
N ILE A 179 -36.62 56.52 -57.60
CA ILE A 179 -36.50 56.34 -59.06
C ILE A 179 -37.84 55.94 -59.68
N GLU A 180 -38.53 54.94 -59.11
CA GLU A 180 -39.84 54.48 -59.61
C GLU A 180 -40.90 55.60 -59.62
N GLN A 181 -40.86 56.50 -58.63
CA GLN A 181 -41.70 57.70 -58.60
C GLN A 181 -41.39 58.66 -59.76
N LEU A 182 -40.12 58.91 -60.05
CA LEU A 182 -39.68 59.78 -61.15
C LEU A 182 -40.04 59.19 -62.52
N GLU A 183 -39.85 57.88 -62.72
CA GLU A 183 -40.25 57.17 -63.95
C GLU A 183 -41.76 57.23 -64.20
N GLY A 184 -42.56 57.13 -63.13
CA GLY A 184 -44.02 57.30 -63.19
C GLY A 184 -44.44 58.70 -63.64
N LEU A 185 -43.76 59.74 -63.14
CA LEU A 185 -43.99 61.13 -63.56
C LEU A 185 -43.58 61.35 -65.03
N GLN A 186 -42.38 60.90 -65.42
CA GLN A 186 -41.89 60.99 -66.79
C GLN A 186 -42.84 60.32 -67.78
N THR A 187 -43.36 59.13 -67.45
CA THR A 187 -44.34 58.40 -68.27
C THR A 187 -45.63 59.21 -68.47
N GLN A 188 -46.09 59.91 -67.42
CA GLN A 188 -47.27 60.77 -67.50
C GLN A 188 -47.04 61.99 -68.41
N GLU A 189 -45.87 62.61 -68.36
CA GLU A 189 -45.53 63.75 -69.23
C GLU A 189 -45.38 63.33 -70.69
N MET A 190 -44.71 62.20 -70.95
CA MET A 190 -44.59 61.62 -72.29
C MET A 190 -45.96 61.32 -72.91
N ALA A 191 -46.94 60.86 -72.11
CA ALA A 191 -48.31 60.66 -72.58
C ALA A 191 -49.01 61.98 -72.98
N LYS A 192 -48.82 63.06 -72.21
CA LYS A 192 -49.36 64.40 -72.53
C LYS A 192 -48.74 64.96 -73.82
N ILE A 193 -47.41 64.86 -73.97
CA ILE A 193 -46.69 65.30 -75.17
C ILE A 193 -47.14 64.49 -76.39
N LYS A 194 -47.28 63.16 -76.27
CA LYS A 194 -47.77 62.29 -77.34
C LYS A 194 -49.17 62.68 -77.83
N HIS A 195 -50.07 63.08 -76.93
CA HIS A 195 -51.39 63.60 -77.29
C HIS A 195 -51.33 64.95 -78.01
N LEU A 196 -50.45 65.87 -77.58
CA LEU A 196 -50.26 67.17 -78.22
C LEU A 196 -49.68 67.06 -79.64
N VAL A 197 -48.72 66.16 -79.85
CA VAL A 197 -48.06 65.95 -81.16
C VAL A 197 -49.02 65.35 -82.21
N LEU A 198 -49.99 64.55 -81.79
CA LEU A 198 -51.00 63.94 -82.68
C LEU A 198 -51.99 64.95 -83.29
N VAL A 199 -52.13 66.15 -82.72
CA VAL A 199 -53.03 67.20 -83.24
C VAL A 199 -52.39 68.04 -84.35
N GLY A 200 -51.06 67.95 -84.55
CA GLY A 200 -50.29 69.05 -85.14
C GLY A 200 -49.64 68.85 -86.52
N ASN A 201 -49.91 67.81 -87.31
CA ASN A 201 -49.08 67.51 -88.49
C ASN A 201 -49.80 67.02 -89.76
N GLU A 202 -50.19 67.96 -90.61
CA GLU A 202 -50.18 67.78 -92.08
C GLU A 202 -48.88 68.42 -92.63
N ASN A 203 -47.93 67.63 -93.17
CA ASN A 203 -46.93 68.03 -94.20
C ASN A 203 -46.01 66.83 -94.51
N GLU A 204 -46.35 65.94 -95.44
CA GLU A 204 -45.76 64.58 -95.44
C GLU A 204 -44.55 64.33 -96.38
N GLY A 205 -44.39 65.04 -97.51
CA GLY A 205 -43.54 64.53 -98.61
C GLY A 205 -42.01 64.58 -98.44
N VAL A 206 -41.47 65.60 -97.76
CA VAL A 206 -40.05 65.68 -97.36
C VAL A 206 -39.88 65.16 -95.94
N LYS A 207 -40.91 65.34 -95.12
CA LYS A 207 -40.97 64.94 -93.72
C LYS A 207 -40.94 63.42 -93.57
N THR A 208 -41.59 62.63 -94.43
CA THR A 208 -41.48 61.15 -94.42
C THR A 208 -40.06 60.66 -94.67
N ARG A 209 -39.35 61.19 -95.68
CA ARG A 209 -37.97 60.77 -95.95
C ARG A 209 -36.96 61.22 -94.88
N LEU A 210 -37.16 62.42 -94.33
CA LEU A 210 -36.37 62.91 -93.20
C LEU A 210 -36.69 62.11 -91.93
N PHE A 211 -37.96 61.79 -91.68
CA PHE A 211 -38.43 60.95 -90.58
C PHE A 211 -37.99 59.49 -90.71
N GLU A 212 -37.89 58.92 -91.91
CA GLU A 212 -37.33 57.59 -92.13
C GLU A 212 -35.81 57.56 -91.90
N ALA A 213 -35.10 58.61 -92.31
CA ALA A 213 -33.67 58.75 -92.01
C ALA A 213 -33.43 58.97 -90.50
N GLU A 214 -34.19 59.85 -89.86
CA GLU A 214 -34.19 60.06 -88.40
C GLU A 214 -34.61 58.81 -87.64
N LYS A 215 -35.60 58.05 -88.14
CA LYS A 215 -36.05 56.79 -87.53
C LYS A 215 -34.94 55.75 -87.59
N ARG A 216 -34.28 55.58 -88.75
CA ARG A 216 -33.13 54.67 -88.88
C ARG A 216 -31.94 55.11 -88.02
N LEU A 217 -31.68 56.41 -87.92
CA LEU A 217 -30.68 56.95 -87.01
C LEU A 217 -31.03 56.61 -85.55
N ARG A 218 -32.29 56.81 -85.15
CA ARG A 218 -32.80 56.49 -83.81
C ARG A 218 -32.77 54.99 -83.52
N GLU A 219 -33.08 54.15 -84.51
CA GLU A 219 -32.96 52.69 -84.42
C GLU A 219 -31.50 52.30 -84.16
N VAL A 220 -30.55 52.80 -84.96
CA VAL A 220 -29.10 52.58 -84.77
C VAL A 220 -28.59 53.17 -83.45
N GLU A 221 -29.08 54.32 -83.00
CA GLU A 221 -28.77 54.91 -81.69
C GLU A 221 -29.28 54.02 -80.55
N THR A 222 -30.49 53.45 -80.66
CA THR A 222 -31.00 52.51 -79.65
C THR A 222 -30.26 51.17 -79.68
N GLU A 223 -29.89 50.65 -80.84
CA GLU A 223 -29.05 49.45 -80.97
C GLU A 223 -27.66 49.69 -80.36
N PHE A 224 -27.05 50.84 -80.63
CA PHE A 224 -25.76 51.24 -80.04
C PHE A 224 -25.85 51.42 -78.52
N ALA A 225 -26.94 51.98 -78.01
CA ALA A 225 -27.19 52.10 -76.57
C ALA A 225 -27.35 50.71 -75.92
N HIS A 226 -28.15 49.81 -76.51
CA HIS A 226 -28.29 48.43 -76.02
C HIS A 226 -26.95 47.67 -76.05
N ILE A 227 -26.15 47.80 -77.11
CA ILE A 227 -24.82 47.19 -77.20
C ILE A 227 -23.88 47.77 -76.14
N SER A 228 -23.94 49.09 -75.88
CA SER A 228 -23.12 49.74 -74.86
C SER A 228 -23.48 49.27 -73.45
N ILE A 229 -24.78 49.11 -73.14
CA ILE A 229 -25.26 48.58 -71.87
C ILE A 229 -24.81 47.12 -71.71
N ALA A 230 -25.08 46.26 -72.71
CA ALA A 230 -24.69 44.85 -72.66
C ALA A 230 -23.16 44.65 -72.54
N LEU A 231 -22.35 45.55 -73.14
CA LEU A 231 -20.90 45.54 -72.98
C LEU A 231 -20.47 45.94 -71.56
N GLU A 232 -21.17 46.87 -70.91
CA GLU A 232 -20.87 47.26 -69.53
C GLU A 232 -21.33 46.20 -68.52
N ASP A 233 -22.50 45.59 -68.75
CA ASP A 233 -22.97 44.43 -67.99
C ASP A 233 -21.96 43.29 -68.07
N GLU A 234 -21.47 42.95 -69.27
CA GLU A 234 -20.50 41.87 -69.46
C GLU A 234 -19.13 42.20 -68.83
N LYS A 235 -18.68 43.46 -68.86
CA LYS A 235 -17.51 43.89 -68.07
C LYS A 235 -17.74 43.72 -66.58
N SER A 236 -18.90 44.14 -66.06
CA SER A 236 -19.20 44.03 -64.63
C SER A 236 -19.21 42.57 -64.18
N SER A 237 -19.84 41.69 -64.96
CA SER A 237 -19.83 40.24 -64.81
C SER A 237 -18.40 39.68 -64.82
N ASN A 238 -17.57 40.10 -65.79
CA ASN A 238 -16.18 39.70 -65.88
C ASN A 238 -15.35 40.14 -64.65
N THR A 239 -15.56 41.35 -64.13
CA THR A 239 -14.90 41.81 -62.89
C THR A 239 -15.37 41.05 -61.66
N ALA A 240 -16.65 40.68 -61.57
CA ALA A 240 -17.18 39.85 -60.48
C ALA A 240 -16.58 38.44 -60.50
N LEU A 241 -16.50 37.80 -61.68
CA LEU A 241 -15.84 36.51 -61.86
C LEU A 241 -14.34 36.57 -61.52
N HIS A 242 -13.65 37.67 -61.85
CA HIS A 242 -12.26 37.86 -61.46
C HIS A 242 -12.08 37.99 -59.93
N LEU A 243 -13.01 38.65 -59.23
CA LEU A 243 -13.01 38.74 -57.78
C LEU A 243 -13.30 37.38 -57.12
N GLU A 244 -14.27 36.63 -57.64
CA GLU A 244 -14.59 35.27 -57.16
C GLU A 244 -13.41 34.32 -57.37
N LEU A 245 -12.75 34.37 -58.54
CA LEU A 245 -11.53 33.60 -58.80
C LEU A 245 -10.36 33.98 -57.89
N ALA A 246 -10.26 35.24 -57.44
CA ALA A 246 -9.27 35.64 -56.44
C ALA A 246 -9.61 35.04 -55.07
N GLN A 247 -10.85 35.20 -54.60
CA GLN A 247 -11.32 34.63 -53.33
C GLN A 247 -11.16 33.10 -53.26
N LEU A 248 -11.45 32.39 -54.36
CA LEU A 248 -11.26 30.94 -54.45
C LEU A 248 -9.77 30.53 -54.43
N ARG A 249 -8.86 31.36 -54.95
CA ARG A 249 -7.41 31.13 -54.85
C ARG A 249 -6.92 31.32 -53.42
N ASP A 250 -7.31 32.42 -52.78
CA ASP A 250 -6.94 32.72 -51.39
C ASP A 250 -7.47 31.63 -50.44
N ALA A 251 -8.71 31.16 -50.65
CA ALA A 251 -9.29 30.04 -49.90
C ALA A 251 -8.55 28.71 -50.13
N LEU A 252 -8.13 28.43 -51.38
CA LEU A 252 -7.35 27.24 -51.71
C LEU A 252 -5.95 27.29 -51.05
N GLU A 253 -5.27 28.43 -51.07
CA GLU A 253 -3.96 28.62 -50.44
C GLU A 253 -4.05 28.53 -48.91
N ALA A 254 -5.11 29.11 -48.31
CA ALA A 254 -5.39 28.96 -46.89
C ALA A 254 -5.62 27.50 -46.48
N GLU A 255 -6.40 26.73 -47.25
CA GLU A 255 -6.65 25.32 -46.94
C GLU A 255 -5.42 24.43 -47.21
N GLN A 256 -4.61 24.74 -48.23
CA GLN A 256 -3.30 24.10 -48.42
C GLN A 256 -2.36 24.35 -47.23
N THR A 257 -2.31 25.59 -46.74
CA THR A 257 -1.50 25.97 -45.56
C THR A 257 -2.01 25.29 -44.29
N ARG A 258 -3.34 25.20 -44.11
CA ARG A 258 -3.97 24.46 -43.03
C ARG A 258 -3.63 22.97 -43.06
N SER A 259 -3.70 22.35 -44.23
CA SER A 259 -3.36 20.94 -44.45
C SER A 259 -1.88 20.66 -44.15
N ALA A 260 -0.97 21.54 -44.60
CA ALA A 260 0.45 21.44 -44.30
C ALA A 260 0.72 21.54 -42.78
N ASN A 261 0.12 22.51 -42.10
CA ASN A 261 0.24 22.69 -40.65
C ASN A 261 -0.31 21.48 -39.87
N LEU A 262 -1.46 20.92 -40.30
CA LEU A 262 -2.03 19.71 -39.69
C LEU A 262 -1.13 18.49 -39.90
N SER A 263 -0.49 18.36 -41.06
CA SER A 263 0.49 17.30 -41.36
C SER A 263 1.73 17.40 -40.49
N ILE A 264 2.27 18.61 -40.27
CA ILE A 264 3.39 18.87 -39.37
C ILE A 264 3.02 18.49 -37.92
N SER A 265 1.85 18.94 -37.45
CA SER A 265 1.35 18.63 -36.11
C SER A 265 1.17 17.13 -35.89
N LEU A 266 0.57 16.41 -36.86
CA LEU A 266 0.37 14.97 -36.80
C LEU A 266 1.69 14.17 -36.81
N ASN A 267 2.70 14.62 -37.56
CA ASN A 267 4.03 14.01 -37.51
C ASN A 267 4.75 14.28 -36.19
N ARG A 268 4.56 15.46 -35.60
CA ARG A 268 5.08 15.78 -34.26
C ARG A 268 4.45 14.87 -33.21
N GLU A 269 3.13 14.76 -33.19
CA GLU A 269 2.38 13.91 -32.26
C GLU A 269 2.79 12.42 -32.40
N ARG A 270 3.04 11.94 -33.63
CA ARG A 270 3.61 10.61 -33.85
C ARG A 270 5.00 10.46 -33.22
N GLY A 271 5.89 11.43 -33.40
CA GLY A 271 7.22 11.42 -32.78
C GLY A 271 7.16 11.43 -31.24
N GLU A 272 6.27 12.23 -30.66
CA GLU A 272 6.06 12.26 -29.20
C GLU A 272 5.43 10.95 -28.68
N LYS A 273 4.53 10.32 -29.44
CA LYS A 273 4.02 8.97 -29.18
C LYS A 273 5.12 7.90 -29.23
N ASP A 274 6.01 7.94 -30.20
CA ASP A 274 7.10 6.96 -30.33
C ASP A 274 8.12 7.13 -29.19
N VAL A 275 8.44 8.36 -28.79
CA VAL A 275 9.29 8.66 -27.62
C VAL A 275 8.64 8.18 -26.31
N THR A 276 7.33 8.39 -26.13
CA THR A 276 6.62 7.92 -24.94
C THR A 276 6.48 6.39 -24.90
N LEU A 277 6.30 5.72 -26.03
CA LEU A 277 6.36 4.26 -26.15
C LEU A 277 7.74 3.71 -25.79
N LEU A 278 8.83 4.29 -26.32
CA LEU A 278 10.20 3.91 -25.97
C LEU A 278 10.48 4.10 -24.46
N ARG A 279 10.04 5.23 -23.89
CA ARG A 279 10.16 5.48 -22.44
C ARG A 279 9.32 4.48 -21.62
N ASN A 280 8.13 4.11 -22.08
CA ASN A 280 7.30 3.10 -21.41
C ASN A 280 7.97 1.72 -21.44
N ALA A 281 8.53 1.31 -22.59
CA ALA A 281 9.29 0.07 -22.72
C ALA A 281 10.52 0.05 -21.80
N GLN A 282 11.28 1.15 -21.73
CA GLN A 282 12.43 1.29 -20.83
C GLN A 282 12.03 1.20 -19.35
N VAL A 283 10.93 1.87 -18.95
CA VAL A 283 10.42 1.79 -17.57
C VAL A 283 9.91 0.38 -17.24
N ASN A 284 9.20 -0.29 -18.15
CA ASN A 284 8.80 -1.68 -17.96
C ASN A 284 10.00 -2.61 -17.79
N GLN A 285 11.07 -2.42 -18.57
CA GLN A 285 12.31 -3.19 -18.42
C GLN A 285 12.96 -2.95 -17.04
N GLN A 286 13.03 -1.70 -16.59
CA GLN A 286 13.56 -1.37 -15.25
C GLN A 286 12.70 -1.98 -14.13
N VAL A 287 11.37 -1.95 -14.27
CA VAL A 287 10.44 -2.58 -13.31
C VAL A 287 10.63 -4.09 -13.27
N GLU A 288 10.84 -4.75 -14.41
CA GLU A 288 11.00 -6.20 -14.43
C GLU A 288 12.37 -6.65 -13.88
N LEU A 289 13.43 -5.86 -14.10
CA LEU A 289 14.72 -6.05 -13.43
C LEU A 289 14.59 -5.87 -11.90
N ALA A 290 13.94 -4.80 -11.44
CA ALA A 290 13.74 -4.58 -10.00
C ALA A 290 12.87 -5.68 -9.33
N LYS A 291 11.89 -6.25 -10.05
CA LYS A 291 11.14 -7.43 -9.58
C LYS A 291 11.98 -8.71 -9.55
N GLN A 292 12.97 -8.86 -10.42
CA GLN A 292 13.88 -10.00 -10.40
C GLN A 292 14.83 -9.88 -9.20
N GLU A 293 15.43 -8.71 -8.99
CA GLU A 293 16.26 -8.40 -7.82
C GLU A 293 15.48 -8.59 -6.50
N LEU A 294 14.22 -8.14 -6.43
CA LEU A 294 13.38 -8.34 -5.25
C LEU A 294 13.13 -9.84 -4.97
N ARG A 295 12.83 -10.64 -6.00
CA ARG A 295 12.64 -12.10 -5.85
C ARG A 295 13.91 -12.81 -5.41
N GLU A 296 15.08 -12.33 -5.85
CA GLU A 296 16.38 -12.86 -5.41
C GLU A 296 16.66 -12.50 -3.93
N GLN A 297 16.35 -11.27 -3.50
CA GLN A 297 16.43 -10.88 -2.09
C GLN A 297 15.43 -11.62 -1.20
N GLU A 298 14.20 -11.88 -1.67
CA GLU A 298 13.21 -12.70 -0.96
C GLU A 298 13.71 -14.14 -0.77
N GLN A 299 14.32 -14.72 -1.81
CA GLN A 299 14.90 -16.07 -1.75
C GLN A 299 16.11 -16.12 -0.77
N GLU A 300 17.02 -15.14 -0.83
CA GLU A 300 18.15 -15.04 0.11
C GLU A 300 17.64 -14.86 1.56
N ALA A 301 16.61 -14.04 1.78
CA ALA A 301 16.00 -13.86 3.10
C ALA A 301 15.39 -15.17 3.64
N VAL A 302 14.73 -15.97 2.79
CA VAL A 302 14.20 -17.29 3.16
C VAL A 302 15.35 -18.26 3.49
N GLU A 303 16.44 -18.26 2.73
CA GLU A 303 17.60 -19.12 3.00
C GLU A 303 18.32 -18.73 4.30
N LEU A 304 18.50 -17.43 4.55
CA LEU A 304 19.03 -16.93 5.82
C LEU A 304 18.11 -17.25 7.00
N HIS A 305 16.79 -17.13 6.84
CA HIS A 305 15.82 -17.49 7.88
C HIS A 305 15.86 -18.99 8.20
N ASN A 306 15.90 -19.86 7.18
CA ASN A 306 16.08 -21.30 7.36
C ASN A 306 17.41 -21.63 8.08
N LYS A 307 18.49 -20.91 7.76
CA LYS A 307 19.78 -21.06 8.44
C LYS A 307 19.72 -20.62 9.90
N ILE A 308 19.00 -19.54 10.22
CA ILE A 308 18.74 -19.10 11.60
C ILE A 308 18.02 -20.20 12.38
N ILE A 309 16.92 -20.75 11.85
CA ILE A 309 16.17 -21.85 12.49
C ILE A 309 17.07 -23.06 12.79
N VAL A 310 17.95 -23.43 11.86
CA VAL A 310 18.92 -24.52 12.08
C VAL A 310 19.93 -24.17 13.17
N MET A 311 20.44 -22.93 13.22
CA MET A 311 21.38 -22.50 14.26
C MET A 311 20.72 -22.38 15.64
N GLU A 312 19.48 -21.90 15.72
CA GLU A 312 18.67 -21.86 16.95
C GLU A 312 18.44 -23.28 17.50
N LYS A 313 18.12 -24.25 16.64
CA LYS A 313 18.01 -25.65 17.05
C LYS A 313 19.34 -26.20 17.59
N ILE A 314 20.45 -25.95 16.89
CA ILE A 314 21.78 -26.40 17.34
C ILE A 314 22.14 -25.76 18.70
N LEU A 315 21.80 -24.49 18.93
CA LEU A 315 22.00 -23.83 20.22
C LEU A 315 21.15 -24.48 21.32
N ALA A 316 19.86 -24.73 21.08
CA ALA A 316 18.99 -25.42 22.04
C ALA A 316 19.51 -26.84 22.38
N ASP A 317 19.95 -27.61 21.37
CA ASP A 317 20.57 -28.93 21.58
C ASP A 317 21.86 -28.84 22.42
N LYS A 318 22.63 -27.75 22.30
CA LYS A 318 23.84 -27.49 23.12
C LYS A 318 23.50 -27.05 24.53
N ASP A 319 22.51 -26.19 24.73
CA ASP A 319 22.07 -25.75 26.05
C ASP A 319 21.49 -26.93 26.85
N MET A 320 20.71 -27.82 26.20
CA MET A 320 20.26 -29.08 26.80
C MET A 320 21.44 -30.00 27.21
N ALA A 321 22.48 -30.08 26.37
CA ALA A 321 23.68 -30.86 26.69
C ALA A 321 24.49 -30.25 27.85
N ILE A 322 24.58 -28.92 27.93
CA ILE A 322 25.23 -28.19 29.03
C ILE A 322 24.47 -28.42 30.34
N GLU A 323 23.14 -28.27 30.36
CA GLU A 323 22.37 -28.48 31.58
C GLU A 323 22.44 -29.95 32.04
N LYS A 324 22.45 -30.92 31.11
CA LYS A 324 22.71 -32.32 31.45
C LYS A 324 24.10 -32.52 32.06
N MET A 325 25.15 -31.96 31.46
CA MET A 325 26.52 -32.05 32.00
C MET A 325 26.64 -31.38 33.38
N LYS A 326 25.88 -30.31 33.63
CA LYS A 326 25.81 -29.62 34.91
C LYS A 326 25.15 -30.50 35.98
N ILE A 327 24.01 -31.14 35.67
CA ILE A 327 23.37 -32.13 36.55
C ILE A 327 24.32 -33.31 36.83
N ASP A 328 24.94 -33.88 35.79
CA ASP A 328 25.92 -34.97 35.94
C ASP A 328 27.11 -34.52 36.83
N SER A 329 27.55 -33.27 36.73
CA SER A 329 28.62 -32.68 37.56
C SER A 329 28.20 -32.39 39.01
N GLU A 330 26.97 -31.93 39.24
CA GLU A 330 26.41 -31.73 40.59
C GLU A 330 26.24 -33.08 41.31
N GLU A 331 25.78 -34.12 40.61
CA GLU A 331 25.66 -35.48 41.14
C GLU A 331 27.04 -36.09 41.47
N LEU A 332 28.05 -35.89 40.60
CA LEU A 332 29.43 -36.28 40.88
C LEU A 332 30.02 -35.52 42.06
N SER A 333 29.79 -34.19 42.15
CA SER A 333 30.24 -33.39 43.30
C SER A 333 29.65 -33.89 44.62
N LYS A 334 28.36 -34.28 44.61
CA LYS A 334 27.72 -34.88 45.78
C LYS A 334 28.34 -36.23 46.14
N ARG A 335 28.59 -37.11 45.15
CA ARG A 335 29.27 -38.40 45.40
C ARG A 335 30.67 -38.20 46.00
N VAL A 336 31.44 -37.21 45.54
CA VAL A 336 32.74 -36.88 46.14
C VAL A 336 32.56 -36.47 47.60
N GLN A 337 31.64 -35.55 47.91
CA GLN A 337 31.35 -35.14 49.28
C GLN A 337 30.91 -36.32 50.17
N ASP A 338 30.03 -37.19 49.68
CA ASP A 338 29.60 -38.41 50.39
C ASP A 338 30.81 -39.34 50.67
N THR A 339 31.75 -39.49 49.71
CA THR A 339 32.98 -40.29 49.93
C THR A 339 33.98 -39.64 50.88
N GLU A 340 34.11 -38.31 50.85
CA GLU A 340 34.96 -37.55 51.80
C GLU A 340 34.45 -37.68 53.23
N MET A 341 33.12 -37.65 53.44
CA MET A 341 32.51 -37.94 54.74
C MET A 341 32.82 -39.36 55.22
N VAL A 342 32.65 -40.37 54.36
CA VAL A 342 32.95 -41.77 54.72
C VAL A 342 34.42 -41.98 55.07
N GLU A 343 35.35 -41.37 54.34
CA GLU A 343 36.77 -41.48 54.64
C GLU A 343 37.15 -40.71 55.92
N HIS A 344 36.49 -39.58 56.21
CA HIS A 344 36.63 -38.87 57.49
C HIS A 344 36.12 -39.70 58.67
N ASP A 345 34.92 -40.30 58.56
CA ASP A 345 34.35 -41.16 59.61
C ASP A 345 35.22 -42.41 59.85
N LYS A 346 35.77 -42.98 58.77
CA LYS A 346 36.74 -44.09 58.82
C LYS A 346 38.06 -43.67 59.45
N GLN A 347 38.56 -42.46 59.18
CA GLN A 347 39.75 -41.93 59.84
C GLN A 347 39.50 -41.66 61.33
N ALA A 348 38.32 -41.15 61.70
CA ALA A 348 37.91 -40.99 63.09
C ALA A 348 37.81 -42.34 63.82
N ALA A 349 37.25 -43.36 63.17
CA ALA A 349 37.21 -44.73 63.69
C ALA A 349 38.61 -45.33 63.86
N ALA A 350 39.52 -45.13 62.90
CA ALA A 350 40.91 -45.58 62.99
C ALA A 350 41.68 -44.87 64.13
N ASN A 351 41.45 -43.58 64.33
CA ASN A 351 42.03 -42.82 65.44
C ASN A 351 41.53 -43.36 66.79
N LEU A 352 40.22 -43.62 66.91
CA LEU A 352 39.63 -44.22 68.11
C LEU A 352 40.13 -45.65 68.35
N GLU A 353 40.29 -46.46 67.30
CA GLU A 353 40.90 -47.79 67.41
C GLU A 353 42.35 -47.70 67.92
N GLN A 354 43.13 -46.73 67.44
CA GLN A 354 44.49 -46.51 67.93
C GLN A 354 44.52 -46.04 69.40
N GLU A 355 43.59 -45.18 69.82
CA GLU A 355 43.45 -44.78 71.22
C GLU A 355 43.08 -45.98 72.11
N LEU A 356 42.15 -46.83 71.68
CA LEU A 356 41.80 -48.07 72.37
C LEU A 356 42.98 -49.05 72.43
N ARG A 357 43.76 -49.20 71.36
CA ARG A 357 45.00 -50.00 71.34
C ARG A 357 46.04 -49.47 72.33
N ASN A 358 46.22 -48.16 72.41
CA ASN A 358 47.12 -47.53 73.40
C ASN A 358 46.63 -47.80 74.83
N ASN A 359 45.33 -47.58 75.11
CA ASN A 359 44.73 -47.87 76.43
C ASN A 359 44.85 -49.35 76.82
N ILE A 360 44.69 -50.28 75.87
CA ILE A 360 44.92 -51.72 76.11
C ILE A 360 46.39 -51.96 76.45
N SER A 361 47.33 -51.38 75.70
CA SER A 361 48.77 -51.51 75.99
C SER A 361 49.14 -50.97 77.38
N GLU A 362 48.58 -49.82 77.79
CA GLU A 362 48.79 -49.26 79.14
C GLU A 362 48.19 -50.17 80.23
N LEU A 363 47.00 -50.74 80.00
CA LEU A 363 46.38 -51.70 80.93
C LEU A 363 47.16 -53.02 80.99
N GLU A 364 47.74 -53.49 79.89
CA GLU A 364 48.64 -54.64 79.84
C GLU A 364 49.94 -54.36 80.60
N GLU A 365 50.56 -53.19 80.43
CA GLU A 365 51.73 -52.77 81.21
C GLU A 365 51.41 -52.68 82.70
N GLN A 366 50.28 -52.06 83.07
CA GLN A 366 49.80 -52.02 84.46
C GLN A 366 49.53 -53.44 84.99
N LEU A 367 48.97 -54.35 84.19
CA LEU A 367 48.75 -55.74 84.57
C LEU A 367 50.10 -56.48 84.77
N ILE A 368 51.10 -56.21 83.94
CA ILE A 368 52.46 -56.74 84.08
C ILE A 368 53.13 -56.18 85.35
N GLU A 369 52.98 -54.88 85.64
CA GLU A 369 53.46 -54.22 86.86
C GLU A 369 52.80 -54.80 88.12
N LYS A 370 51.47 -54.98 88.09
CA LYS A 370 50.72 -55.63 89.17
C LYS A 370 51.12 -57.09 89.31
N ASN A 371 51.35 -57.83 88.23
CA ASN A 371 51.84 -59.21 88.28
C ASN A 371 53.29 -59.31 88.80
N LYS A 372 54.18 -58.37 88.47
CA LYS A 372 55.51 -58.26 89.08
C LYS A 372 55.39 -58.01 90.58
N ASN A 373 54.54 -57.06 91.00
CA ASN A 373 54.26 -56.79 92.42
C ASN A 373 53.64 -58.01 93.12
N ILE A 374 52.71 -58.73 92.49
CA ILE A 374 52.15 -59.99 93.01
C ILE A 374 53.25 -61.04 93.15
N ARG A 375 54.18 -61.20 92.19
CA ARG A 375 55.33 -62.10 92.34
C ARG A 375 56.25 -61.68 93.48
N VAL A 376 56.50 -60.38 93.67
CA VAL A 376 57.30 -59.87 94.81
C VAL A 376 56.59 -60.11 96.14
N LEU A 377 55.28 -59.91 96.21
CA LEU A 377 54.46 -60.21 97.40
C LEU A 377 54.34 -61.71 97.65
N GLN A 378 54.23 -62.55 96.61
CA GLN A 378 54.24 -64.00 96.69
C GLN A 378 55.62 -64.54 97.09
N GLN A 379 56.70 -63.92 96.61
CA GLN A 379 58.07 -64.22 97.05
C GLN A 379 58.22 -63.85 98.53
N ARG A 380 57.77 -62.66 98.95
CA ARG A 380 57.77 -62.23 100.34
C ARG A 380 56.88 -63.10 101.24
N LEU A 381 55.73 -63.55 100.76
CA LEU A 381 54.86 -64.53 101.43
C LEU A 381 55.48 -65.93 101.44
N SER A 382 56.21 -66.33 100.40
CA SER A 382 56.95 -67.60 100.32
C SER A 382 58.12 -67.59 101.30
N ASP A 383 58.82 -66.46 101.43
CA ASP A 383 59.93 -66.30 102.36
C ASP A 383 59.41 -66.16 103.81
N MET A 384 58.32 -65.44 104.06
CA MET A 384 57.60 -65.50 105.34
C MET A 384 57.07 -66.90 105.65
N LYS A 385 56.58 -67.64 104.65
CA LYS A 385 56.18 -69.04 104.78
C LYS A 385 57.38 -69.93 105.06
N LYS A 386 58.57 -69.67 104.50
CA LYS A 386 59.81 -70.37 104.86
C LYS A 386 60.25 -70.02 106.28
N THR A 387 60.11 -68.77 106.74
CA THR A 387 60.35 -68.39 108.13
C THR A 387 59.40 -69.12 109.08
N LEU A 388 58.10 -69.13 108.78
CA LEU A 388 57.08 -69.86 109.56
C LEU A 388 57.25 -71.39 109.49
N GLN A 389 57.67 -71.94 108.35
CA GLN A 389 58.01 -73.36 108.20
C GLN A 389 59.37 -73.72 108.82
N HIS A 390 60.22 -72.74 109.12
CA HIS A 390 61.43 -72.94 109.91
C HIS A 390 61.12 -73.02 111.42
N GLU A 391 59.98 -72.46 111.87
CA GLU A 391 59.52 -72.53 113.27
C GLU A 391 58.53 -73.67 113.57
N LEU A 392 57.88 -74.26 112.55
CA LEU A 392 56.95 -75.39 112.73
C LEU A 392 57.25 -76.57 111.78
N ARG A 393 57.95 -77.59 112.30
CA ARG A 393 58.04 -78.94 111.73
C ARG A 393 56.88 -79.81 112.24
N LEU A 394 56.19 -80.50 111.32
CA LEU A 394 55.74 -81.92 111.33
C LEU A 394 54.64 -82.14 110.25
N PRO A 395 54.33 -83.39 109.81
CA PRO A 395 54.12 -83.66 108.38
C PRO A 395 52.78 -84.38 108.05
N THR A 396 52.76 -85.06 106.89
CA THR A 396 51.72 -85.98 106.33
C THR A 396 50.64 -85.28 105.46
N GLN A 397 50.52 -85.66 104.18
CA GLN A 397 49.57 -86.65 103.56
C GLN A 397 48.14 -86.11 103.36
N SER A 398 47.33 -86.52 102.38
CA SER A 398 47.54 -87.14 101.05
C SER A 398 46.18 -87.25 100.29
N VAL A 399 46.19 -87.81 99.08
CA VAL A 399 45.05 -88.49 98.38
C VAL A 399 44.06 -87.65 97.54
N HIS A 400 43.60 -88.33 96.49
CA HIS A 400 42.83 -88.00 95.28
C HIS A 400 41.41 -87.40 95.43
N GLY A 401 40.90 -86.93 94.28
CA GLY A 401 39.46 -86.89 93.92
C GLY A 401 39.23 -85.94 92.74
N THR A 402 39.19 -86.35 91.46
CA THR A 402 38.13 -87.07 90.70
C THR A 402 36.80 -86.32 90.54
N GLY A 403 36.31 -86.23 89.29
CA GLY A 403 34.91 -85.92 88.96
C GLY A 403 34.71 -84.55 88.28
N THR A 404 34.11 -84.48 87.07
CA THR A 404 32.64 -84.48 86.79
C THR A 404 31.95 -83.16 87.21
N THR A 405 31.10 -82.51 86.42
CA THR A 405 30.40 -82.86 85.16
C THR A 405 29.84 -81.59 84.50
N GLU A 406 29.64 -81.61 83.17
CA GLU A 406 28.40 -81.28 82.43
C GLU A 406 27.43 -80.24 83.06
N SER A 407 27.00 -79.15 82.39
CA SER A 407 26.05 -79.04 81.26
C SER A 407 25.56 -77.56 81.25
N ASP A 408 24.82 -76.95 80.31
CA ASP A 408 24.06 -77.39 79.12
C ASP A 408 23.92 -76.19 78.13
N SER A 409 23.29 -76.41 76.97
CA SER A 409 22.39 -75.48 76.23
C SER A 409 22.75 -75.04 74.80
N PHE A 410 22.46 -75.95 73.86
CA PHE A 410 21.66 -75.76 72.62
C PHE A 410 21.96 -74.63 71.58
N ILE A 411 22.38 -75.14 70.40
CA ILE A 411 22.30 -74.68 68.98
C ILE A 411 20.79 -74.63 68.51
N PRO A 412 20.29 -74.13 67.32
CA PRO A 412 20.88 -73.58 66.06
C PRO A 412 20.40 -72.14 65.69
N ALA A 413 20.82 -71.40 64.65
CA ALA A 413 21.41 -71.57 63.29
C ALA A 413 20.43 -71.40 62.09
N ALA A 414 20.80 -70.48 61.17
CA ALA A 414 20.49 -70.34 59.73
C ALA A 414 19.03 -70.29 59.19
N VAL A 415 18.78 -69.43 58.18
CA VAL A 415 18.51 -69.85 56.77
C VAL A 415 18.31 -68.64 55.81
N LEU A 416 19.08 -68.73 54.72
CA LEU A 416 19.05 -68.17 53.35
C LEU A 416 17.97 -67.20 52.80
N THR A 417 18.48 -66.34 51.90
CA THR A 417 17.86 -65.56 50.81
C THR A 417 17.02 -66.37 49.79
N PRO A 418 16.17 -65.74 48.94
CA PRO A 418 16.63 -65.42 47.56
C PRO A 418 16.09 -64.10 46.94
N SER A 419 16.56 -63.78 45.72
CA SER A 419 16.33 -62.51 44.98
C SER A 419 15.11 -62.49 44.05
N SER A 420 14.51 -61.30 43.79
CA SER A 420 14.52 -60.63 42.46
C SER A 420 13.31 -59.72 42.12
N SER A 421 13.63 -58.67 41.34
CA SER A 421 12.80 -58.01 40.30
C SER A 421 11.78 -56.89 40.64
N ARG A 422 12.07 -55.71 40.06
CA ARG A 422 11.18 -54.84 39.24
C ARG A 422 10.03 -53.99 39.86
N HIS A 423 10.28 -52.68 39.77
CA HIS A 423 9.50 -51.69 38.97
C HIS A 423 8.42 -50.80 39.63
N LEU A 424 8.76 -49.50 39.67
CA LEU A 424 7.98 -48.26 39.53
C LEU A 424 6.77 -47.90 40.42
N GLN A 425 6.75 -46.59 40.68
CA GLN A 425 5.73 -45.77 41.33
C GLN A 425 4.58 -45.45 40.35
N GLN A 426 3.42 -44.99 40.86
CA GLN A 426 2.91 -43.60 40.69
C GLN A 426 1.53 -43.42 41.38
N LYS A 427 1.14 -42.16 41.66
CA LYS A 427 0.03 -41.80 42.56
C LYS A 427 -0.94 -40.77 41.91
N GLN A 428 -2.25 -41.04 42.05
CA GLN A 428 -3.41 -40.10 42.09
C GLN A 428 -3.88 -39.27 40.85
N HIS A 429 -5.14 -39.55 40.47
CA HIS A 429 -6.35 -38.66 40.55
C HIS A 429 -7.03 -37.99 39.33
N GLN A 430 -8.37 -38.14 39.36
CA GLN A 430 -9.47 -37.25 38.92
C GLN A 430 -9.94 -37.22 37.44
N GLN A 431 -11.27 -37.09 37.30
CA GLN A 431 -12.09 -36.84 36.10
C GLN A 431 -12.82 -35.47 36.27
N PRO A 432 -13.87 -35.03 35.51
CA PRO A 432 -14.54 -35.58 34.31
C PRO A 432 -14.97 -34.52 33.22
N VAL A 433 -15.86 -34.97 32.31
CA VAL A 433 -16.96 -34.30 31.56
C VAL A 433 -16.81 -33.60 30.18
N THR A 434 -17.76 -34.02 29.33
CA THR A 434 -18.53 -33.32 28.26
C THR A 434 -18.03 -33.14 26.81
N ASN A 435 -18.86 -33.69 25.92
CA ASN A 435 -19.44 -33.10 24.69
C ASN A 435 -18.79 -33.26 23.29
N HIS A 436 -19.55 -33.99 22.46
CA HIS A 436 -19.88 -33.70 21.05
C HIS A 436 -18.74 -33.42 20.06
N ARG A 437 -18.12 -34.51 19.59
CA ARG A 437 -17.31 -34.53 18.37
C ARG A 437 -18.23 -34.77 17.16
N MET A 438 -18.47 -33.73 16.37
CA MET A 438 -18.95 -33.85 14.99
C MET A 438 -17.94 -33.18 14.04
N THR A 439 -17.32 -34.01 13.20
CA THR A 439 -16.92 -33.71 11.81
C THR A 439 -16.09 -32.44 11.52
N THR A 440 -14.95 -32.25 12.17
CA THR A 440 -13.89 -31.36 11.62
C THR A 440 -13.30 -31.88 10.30
N GLU A 441 -13.34 -33.21 10.09
CA GLU A 441 -12.79 -33.86 8.89
C GLU A 441 -13.64 -33.59 7.62
N ASP A 442 -14.97 -33.43 7.74
CA ASP A 442 -15.83 -33.11 6.59
C ASP A 442 -15.67 -31.65 6.13
N ASP A 443 -15.45 -30.71 7.06
CA ASP A 443 -15.20 -29.30 6.73
C ASP A 443 -13.85 -29.11 6.00
N ASP A 444 -12.80 -29.83 6.41
CA ASP A 444 -11.50 -29.82 5.71
C ASP A 444 -11.59 -30.42 4.29
N VAL A 445 -12.37 -31.50 4.13
CA VAL A 445 -12.66 -32.10 2.83
C VAL A 445 -13.45 -31.12 1.95
N ASN A 446 -14.47 -30.47 2.51
CA ASN A 446 -15.28 -29.47 1.84
C ASN A 446 -14.44 -28.26 1.41
N PHE A 447 -13.53 -27.75 2.25
CA PHE A 447 -12.65 -26.63 1.91
C PHE A 447 -11.65 -26.98 0.80
N LYS A 448 -11.13 -28.21 0.79
CA LYS A 448 -10.24 -28.72 -0.27
C LYS A 448 -10.97 -28.86 -1.62
N TYR A 449 -12.21 -29.36 -1.62
CA TYR A 449 -13.05 -29.38 -2.81
C TYR A 449 -13.45 -27.98 -3.26
N LEU A 450 -13.84 -27.10 -2.35
CA LEU A 450 -14.18 -25.70 -2.60
C LEU A 450 -13.02 -24.96 -3.28
N LYS A 451 -11.79 -25.09 -2.77
CA LYS A 451 -10.60 -24.51 -3.40
C LYS A 451 -10.42 -25.02 -4.84
N HIS A 452 -10.60 -26.32 -5.08
CA HIS A 452 -10.49 -26.89 -6.43
C HIS A 452 -11.61 -26.39 -7.36
N VAL A 453 -12.86 -26.35 -6.89
CA VAL A 453 -14.02 -25.91 -7.67
C VAL A 453 -13.95 -24.40 -7.96
N LEU A 454 -13.50 -23.57 -7.03
CA LEU A 454 -13.25 -22.14 -7.26
C LEU A 454 -12.13 -21.89 -8.26
N ILE A 455 -10.99 -22.56 -8.12
CA ILE A 455 -9.88 -22.45 -9.09
C ILE A 455 -10.38 -22.88 -10.47
N LYS A 456 -11.04 -24.04 -10.57
CA LYS A 456 -11.60 -24.51 -11.84
C LYS A 456 -12.63 -23.53 -12.41
N PHE A 457 -13.55 -23.00 -11.61
CA PHE A 457 -14.53 -22.01 -12.05
C PHE A 457 -13.88 -20.72 -12.59
N LEU A 458 -12.78 -20.27 -11.97
CA LEU A 458 -12.04 -19.07 -12.40
C LEU A 458 -11.13 -19.30 -13.62
N THR A 459 -10.69 -20.54 -13.88
CA THR A 459 -9.80 -20.88 -15.01
C THR A 459 -10.47 -21.65 -16.16
N SER A 460 -11.73 -22.07 -16.00
CA SER A 460 -12.50 -22.79 -17.02
C SER A 460 -13.00 -21.86 -18.11
N ARG A 461 -13.27 -22.43 -19.29
CA ARG A 461 -13.97 -21.73 -20.37
C ARG A 461 -15.42 -21.42 -19.98
N GLU A 462 -15.99 -20.45 -20.66
CA GLU A 462 -17.28 -19.81 -20.40
C GLU A 462 -18.42 -20.82 -20.15
N TYR A 463 -18.56 -21.81 -21.04
CA TYR A 463 -19.60 -22.85 -20.97
C TYR A 463 -19.41 -23.81 -19.78
N GLU A 464 -18.16 -24.13 -19.42
CA GLU A 464 -17.87 -24.98 -18.25
C GLU A 464 -18.16 -24.25 -16.93
N ALA A 465 -17.89 -22.94 -16.87
CA ALA A 465 -18.20 -22.12 -15.71
C ALA A 465 -19.73 -22.08 -15.43
N GLN A 466 -20.59 -22.05 -16.45
CA GLN A 466 -22.05 -22.11 -16.28
C GLN A 466 -22.53 -23.37 -15.56
N HIS A 467 -21.91 -24.52 -15.87
CA HIS A 467 -22.23 -25.78 -15.20
C HIS A 467 -21.68 -25.82 -13.77
N LEU A 468 -20.49 -25.26 -13.54
CA LEU A 468 -19.88 -25.15 -12.22
C LEU A 468 -20.62 -24.18 -11.27
N THR A 469 -21.44 -23.24 -11.77
CA THR A 469 -22.21 -22.30 -10.95
C THR A 469 -23.06 -22.98 -9.87
N ARG A 470 -23.67 -24.16 -10.14
CA ARG A 470 -24.43 -24.91 -9.10
C ARG A 470 -23.52 -25.43 -8.00
N ALA A 471 -22.34 -25.94 -8.36
CA ALA A 471 -21.38 -26.46 -7.39
C ALA A 471 -20.85 -25.33 -6.49
N VAL A 472 -20.49 -24.19 -7.08
CA VAL A 472 -20.06 -22.99 -6.34
C VAL A 472 -21.15 -22.50 -5.38
N ALA A 473 -22.39 -22.34 -5.85
CA ALA A 473 -23.50 -21.90 -5.01
C ALA A 473 -23.80 -22.87 -3.85
N THR A 474 -23.71 -24.19 -4.09
CA THR A 474 -23.92 -25.20 -3.05
C THR A 474 -22.79 -25.19 -2.00
N LEU A 475 -21.53 -25.14 -2.45
CA LEU A 475 -20.36 -25.21 -1.57
C LEU A 475 -20.14 -23.92 -0.76
N LEU A 476 -20.52 -22.76 -1.30
CA LEU A 476 -20.46 -21.46 -0.60
C LEU A 476 -21.78 -21.05 0.09
N ARG A 477 -22.83 -21.88 -0.01
CA ARG A 477 -24.17 -21.63 0.56
C ARG A 477 -24.77 -20.28 0.14
N PHE A 478 -24.65 -19.94 -1.14
CA PHE A 478 -25.25 -18.73 -1.71
C PHE A 478 -26.78 -18.75 -1.62
N SER A 479 -27.37 -17.55 -1.51
CA SER A 479 -28.81 -17.38 -1.66
C SER A 479 -29.25 -17.65 -3.11
N PRO A 480 -30.54 -17.97 -3.37
CA PRO A 480 -31.05 -18.09 -4.74
C PRO A 480 -30.87 -16.82 -5.58
N GLU A 481 -30.90 -15.65 -4.95
CA GLU A 481 -30.64 -14.34 -5.58
C GLU A 481 -29.16 -14.16 -5.95
N GLU A 482 -28.24 -14.60 -5.07
CA GLU A 482 -26.80 -14.56 -5.32
C GLU A 482 -26.40 -15.55 -6.44
N GLU A 483 -26.97 -16.76 -6.45
CA GLU A 483 -26.80 -17.72 -7.54
C GLU A 483 -27.32 -17.13 -8.87
N ARG A 484 -28.53 -16.53 -8.87
CA ARG A 484 -29.10 -15.88 -10.06
C ARG A 484 -28.20 -14.75 -10.57
N LEU A 485 -27.71 -13.89 -9.68
CA LEU A 485 -26.82 -12.78 -10.04
C LEU A 485 -25.49 -13.26 -10.66
N LEU A 486 -24.93 -14.36 -10.13
CA LEU A 486 -23.73 -14.98 -10.70
C LEU A 486 -24.00 -15.58 -12.09
N ARG A 487 -25.17 -16.22 -12.31
CA ARG A 487 -25.60 -16.71 -13.63
C ARG A 487 -25.75 -15.58 -14.64
N GLU A 488 -26.50 -14.54 -14.29
CA GLU A 488 -26.75 -13.38 -15.16
C GLU A 488 -25.44 -12.63 -15.49
N THR A 489 -24.50 -12.55 -14.54
CA THR A 489 -23.17 -11.95 -14.78
C THR A 489 -22.35 -12.76 -15.77
N LEU A 490 -22.43 -14.09 -15.69
CA LEU A 490 -21.70 -15.00 -16.58
C LEU A 490 -22.33 -15.04 -17.99
N GLU A 491 -23.66 -15.02 -18.09
CA GLU A 491 -24.41 -14.90 -19.34
C GLU A 491 -24.20 -13.54 -20.03
N TRP A 492 -24.19 -12.45 -19.26
CA TRP A 492 -23.83 -11.12 -19.76
C TRP A 492 -22.43 -11.11 -20.39
N LYS A 493 -21.43 -11.73 -19.74
CA LYS A 493 -20.07 -11.85 -20.30
C LYS A 493 -20.00 -12.67 -21.60
N MET A 494 -21.02 -13.47 -21.93
CA MET A 494 -21.10 -14.22 -23.19
C MET A 494 -21.94 -13.51 -24.27
N SER A 495 -22.68 -12.46 -23.92
CA SER A 495 -23.56 -11.75 -24.84
C SER A 495 -22.96 -10.42 -25.28
N TRP A 496 -22.63 -10.29 -26.55
CA TRP A 496 -22.12 -9.04 -27.15
C TRP A 496 -23.10 -7.86 -27.01
N PHE A 497 -24.39 -8.13 -26.81
CA PHE A 497 -25.46 -7.14 -26.74
C PHE A 497 -26.19 -7.11 -25.38
N GLY A 498 -25.67 -7.79 -24.36
CA GLY A 498 -26.29 -7.86 -23.04
C GLY A 498 -26.15 -6.56 -22.23
N THR A 499 -27.22 -6.12 -21.58
CA THR A 499 -27.17 -5.07 -20.55
C THR A 499 -26.53 -5.65 -19.28
N ARG A 500 -25.59 -4.91 -18.67
CA ARG A 500 -24.85 -5.39 -17.48
C ARG A 500 -25.81 -5.59 -16.28
N PRO A 501 -25.78 -6.74 -15.58
CA PRO A 501 -26.58 -6.95 -14.37
C PRO A 501 -26.26 -5.92 -13.28
N SER A 502 -27.29 -5.54 -12.50
CA SER A 502 -27.16 -4.57 -11.43
C SER A 502 -26.55 -5.21 -10.17
N LEU A 503 -25.21 -5.26 -10.11
CA LEU A 503 -24.51 -5.45 -8.84
C LEU A 503 -24.64 -4.15 -8.03
N GLY A 504 -25.37 -4.21 -6.91
CA GLY A 504 -25.64 -3.06 -6.05
C GLY A 504 -24.37 -2.36 -5.52
N PHE A 505 -24.52 -1.10 -5.12
CA PHE A 505 -23.42 -0.22 -4.71
C PHE A 505 -22.75 -0.64 -3.37
N GLY A 506 -21.92 -1.68 -3.42
CA GLY A 506 -21.04 -2.12 -2.32
C GLY A 506 -19.57 -1.75 -2.56
N GLN A 507 -18.82 -1.49 -1.48
CA GLN A 507 -17.44 -0.96 -1.50
C GLN A 507 -16.34 -1.98 -1.93
N THR A 508 -16.53 -2.74 -3.01
CA THR A 508 -15.48 -3.61 -3.58
C THR A 508 -15.42 -3.63 -5.11
N ALA A 509 -16.34 -2.96 -5.81
CA ALA A 509 -16.46 -3.00 -7.27
C ALA A 509 -15.41 -2.14 -8.02
N LYS A 510 -14.12 -2.47 -7.89
CA LYS A 510 -13.06 -2.01 -8.82
C LYS A 510 -12.97 -2.98 -10.00
N THR A 511 -13.56 -2.60 -11.13
CA THR A 511 -13.44 -3.36 -12.39
C THR A 511 -12.07 -3.19 -13.02
N ILE A 512 -11.38 -4.30 -13.26
CA ILE A 512 -10.24 -4.36 -14.18
C ILE A 512 -10.83 -4.56 -15.59
N PRO A 513 -10.51 -3.70 -16.58
CA PRO A 513 -10.95 -3.91 -17.97
C PRO A 513 -10.25 -5.14 -18.58
N PRO A 514 -10.88 -5.86 -19.53
CA PRO A 514 -10.21 -6.93 -20.26
C PRO A 514 -9.09 -6.36 -21.13
N SER A 515 -7.96 -7.08 -21.18
CA SER A 515 -6.85 -6.86 -22.12
C SER A 515 -7.10 -7.56 -23.45
#